data_AF-A0A520HK11-F1
#
_entry.id   AF-A0A520HK11-F1
#
_cell.length_a   1.000
_cell.length_b   1.000
_cell.length_c   1.000
_cell.angle_alpha   90.00
_cell.angle_beta   90.00
_cell.angle_gamma   90.00
#
_symmetry.space_group_name_H-M   'P 1'
#
loop_
_entity.id
_entity.type
_entity.pdbx_description
1 polymer ?
#
loop_
_entity_poly.entity_id
_entity_poly.type
_entity_poly.pdbx_seq_one_letter_code
_entity_poly.pdbx_strand_id
1 'polypeptide(L)'
;MATLPAFSPTTPRGPALNVRPFFENKARAFWTLQAVGWGGYLFLRSGVSLSNGFSLDVVIPIIVEAIVGYCITLLLSTFYGAYRRLRPLAEVLLAIPTLLAATLLYATLDAFTFSFIHNEKPGITLTLVAGSLFVNFVILTGWSALYFAINFYIVVEQQIDEMRLLEMQASSAQLAMLR
;
A
#
# COMPACT_ATOMS: atom_id res chain seq x y z
N MET A 1 -15.99 -14.17 58.46
CA MET A 1 -14.90 -13.32 57.93
C MET A 1 -14.23 -14.09 56.81
N ALA A 2 -14.62 -13.84 55.55
CA ALA A 2 -14.07 -14.50 54.38
C ALA A 2 -13.64 -13.41 53.39
N THR A 3 -12.34 -13.19 53.29
CA THR A 3 -11.71 -12.23 52.38
C THR A 3 -11.54 -12.88 51.02
N LEU A 4 -12.26 -12.40 50.00
CA LEU A 4 -12.03 -12.79 48.60
C LEU A 4 -10.72 -12.14 48.11
N PRO A 5 -9.84 -12.87 47.42
CA PRO A 5 -8.63 -12.27 46.83
C PRO A 5 -9.01 -11.37 45.65
N ALA A 6 -8.45 -10.17 45.61
CA ALA A 6 -8.63 -9.21 44.53
C ALA A 6 -7.93 -9.71 43.26
N PHE A 7 -8.72 -10.03 42.23
CA PHE A 7 -8.22 -10.29 40.88
C PHE A 7 -7.64 -8.98 40.31
N SER A 8 -6.33 -8.91 40.13
CA SER A 8 -5.64 -7.81 39.46
C SER A 8 -5.33 -8.26 38.03
N PRO A 9 -6.04 -7.77 37.00
CA PRO A 9 -5.67 -8.06 35.63
C PRO A 9 -4.41 -7.26 35.29
N THR A 10 -3.24 -7.87 35.45
CA THR A 10 -2.01 -7.39 34.81
C THR A 10 -2.11 -7.71 33.33
N THR A 11 -2.71 -6.81 32.54
CA THR A 11 -2.63 -6.91 31.08
C THR A 11 -1.17 -6.69 30.68
N PRO A 12 -0.45 -7.68 30.13
CA PRO A 12 0.89 -7.44 29.65
C PRO A 12 0.79 -6.51 28.45
N ARG A 13 1.17 -5.24 28.63
CA ARG A 13 1.44 -4.32 27.51
C ARG A 13 2.68 -4.86 26.82
N GLY A 14 2.48 -5.73 25.83
CA GLY A 14 3.51 -6.06 24.86
C GLY A 14 4.10 -4.76 24.30
N PRO A 15 5.39 -4.72 23.94
CA PRO A 15 6.03 -3.51 23.46
C PRO A 15 5.18 -2.96 22.31
N ALA A 16 4.53 -1.83 22.54
CA ALA A 16 3.89 -1.10 21.47
C ALA A 16 5.05 -0.71 20.55
N LEU A 17 5.23 -1.46 19.46
CA LEU A 17 6.01 -0.99 18.33
C LEU A 17 5.45 0.40 18.05
N ASN A 18 6.23 1.43 18.37
CA ASN A 18 5.75 2.80 18.31
C ASN A 18 5.73 3.20 16.83
N VAL A 19 4.74 2.68 16.09
CA VAL A 19 4.53 2.94 14.66
C VAL A 19 3.79 4.25 14.44
N ARG A 20 3.24 4.84 15.51
CA ARG A 20 2.56 6.13 15.52
C ARG A 20 3.37 7.23 14.80
N PRO A 21 4.64 7.52 15.15
CA PRO A 21 5.41 8.58 14.48
C PRO A 21 5.71 8.29 13.00
N PHE A 22 5.63 7.03 12.56
CA PHE A 22 5.84 6.69 11.14
C PHE A 22 4.62 7.03 10.30
N PHE A 23 3.41 6.73 10.77
CA PHE A 23 2.17 6.95 10.02
C PHE A 23 1.51 8.31 10.27
N GLU A 24 1.94 9.05 11.30
CA GLU A 24 1.50 10.41 11.61
C GLU A 24 1.76 11.37 10.45
N ASN A 25 2.90 11.22 9.77
CA ASN A 25 3.16 11.91 8.50
C ASN A 25 2.88 10.98 7.31
N LYS A 26 1.63 10.99 6.85
CA LYS A 26 1.16 10.20 5.70
C LYS A 26 2.05 10.33 4.46
N ALA A 27 2.51 11.55 4.15
CA ALA A 27 3.36 11.77 2.98
C ALA A 27 4.68 11.04 3.15
N ARG A 28 5.34 11.19 4.30
CA ARG A 28 6.59 10.47 4.61
C ARG A 28 6.41 8.96 4.57
N ALA A 29 5.33 8.43 5.16
CA ALA A 29 5.03 7.00 5.15
C ALA A 29 4.89 6.48 3.72
N PHE A 30 4.11 7.16 2.88
CA PHE A 30 3.91 6.81 1.48
C PHE A 30 5.22 6.82 0.69
N TRP A 31 6.00 7.90 0.76
CA TRP A 31 7.27 8.01 0.04
C TRP A 31 8.29 6.95 0.49
N THR A 32 8.37 6.69 1.80
CA THR A 32 9.27 5.67 2.33
C THR A 32 8.88 4.28 1.84
N LEU A 33 7.59 3.93 1.90
CA LEU A 33 7.09 2.64 1.42
C LEU A 33 7.26 2.48 -0.08
N GLN A 34 7.03 3.54 -0.87
CA GLN A 34 7.27 3.55 -2.31
C GLN A 34 8.75 3.29 -2.64
N ALA A 35 9.66 4.04 -2.02
CA ALA A 35 11.09 3.88 -2.24
C ALA A 35 11.61 2.52 -1.79
N VAL A 36 11.17 2.02 -0.62
CA VAL A 36 11.58 0.72 -0.09
C VAL A 36 10.98 -0.42 -0.90
N GLY A 37 9.71 -0.35 -1.30
CA GLY A 37 9.07 -1.41 -2.07
C GLY A 37 9.66 -1.57 -3.47
N TRP A 38 9.77 -0.47 -4.23
CA TRP A 38 10.37 -0.52 -5.58
C TRP A 38 11.90 -0.70 -5.53
N GLY A 39 12.59 -0.11 -4.55
CA GLY A 39 14.01 -0.34 -4.32
C GLY A 39 14.31 -1.79 -3.94
N GLY A 40 13.51 -2.37 -3.05
CA GLY A 40 13.58 -3.79 -2.68
C GLY A 40 13.27 -4.71 -3.85
N TYR A 41 12.26 -4.37 -4.67
CA TYR A 41 11.94 -5.09 -5.90
C TYR A 41 13.14 -5.16 -6.85
N LEU A 42 13.76 -4.00 -7.12
CA LEU A 42 14.96 -3.91 -7.93
C LEU A 42 16.11 -4.72 -7.33
N PHE A 43 16.36 -4.57 -6.02
CA PHE A 43 17.44 -5.28 -5.35
C PHE A 43 17.28 -6.80 -5.46
N LEU A 44 16.08 -7.32 -5.19
CA LEU A 44 15.78 -8.75 -5.28
C LEU A 44 15.88 -9.25 -6.73
N ARG A 45 15.27 -8.55 -7.68
CA ARG A 45 15.33 -8.92 -9.12
C ARG A 45 16.76 -8.86 -9.66
N SER A 46 17.55 -7.86 -9.29
CA SER A 46 18.97 -7.76 -9.65
C SER A 46 19.80 -8.87 -9.03
N GLY A 47 19.54 -9.25 -7.77
CA GLY A 47 20.19 -10.38 -7.11
C GLY A 47 19.92 -11.71 -7.82
N VAL A 48 18.67 -11.95 -8.22
CA VAL A 48 18.28 -13.13 -9.02
C VAL A 48 18.92 -13.09 -10.41
N SER A 49 19.05 -11.91 -11.03
CA SER A 49 19.76 -11.79 -12.30
C SER A 49 21.24 -12.15 -12.16
N LEU A 50 21.89 -11.75 -11.07
CA LEU A 50 23.31 -12.05 -10.83
C LEU A 50 23.56 -13.56 -10.71
N SER A 51 22.63 -14.31 -10.09
CA SER A 51 22.75 -15.77 -9.99
C SER A 51 22.53 -16.50 -11.32
N ASN A 52 21.83 -15.88 -12.28
CA ASN A 52 21.53 -16.47 -13.59
C ASN A 52 22.48 -16.00 -14.71
N GLY A 53 23.51 -15.21 -14.37
CA GLY A 53 24.42 -14.58 -15.32
C GLY A 53 24.11 -13.09 -15.48
N PHE A 54 25.09 -12.24 -15.17
CA PHE A 54 24.94 -10.80 -15.29
C PHE A 54 24.97 -10.40 -16.77
N SER A 55 23.78 -10.16 -17.35
CA SER A 55 23.60 -9.64 -18.70
C SER A 55 22.82 -8.34 -18.67
N LEU A 56 23.30 -7.31 -19.37
CA LEU A 56 22.61 -6.02 -19.47
C LEU A 56 21.20 -6.18 -20.07
N ASP A 57 21.03 -7.15 -20.97
CA ASP A 57 19.75 -7.49 -21.60
C ASP A 57 18.68 -7.95 -20.61
N VAL A 58 19.07 -8.44 -19.43
CA VAL A 58 18.14 -8.85 -18.35
C VAL A 58 17.91 -7.71 -17.35
N VAL A 59 18.95 -6.94 -17.04
CA VAL A 59 18.88 -5.87 -16.04
C VAL A 59 18.12 -4.64 -16.54
N ILE A 60 18.29 -4.26 -17.81
CA ILE A 60 17.60 -3.11 -18.41
C ILE A 60 16.07 -3.26 -18.33
N PRO A 61 15.44 -4.37 -18.77
CA PRO A 61 14.00 -4.54 -18.66
C PRO A 61 13.51 -4.49 -17.21
N ILE A 62 14.25 -5.04 -16.25
CA ILE A 62 13.89 -4.98 -14.81
C ILE A 62 13.84 -3.53 -14.32
N ILE A 63 14.81 -2.69 -14.72
CA ILE A 63 14.84 -1.27 -14.35
C ILE A 63 13.67 -0.53 -14.98
N VAL A 64 13.40 -0.75 -16.27
CA VAL A 64 12.26 -0.14 -16.97
C VAL A 64 10.94 -0.56 -16.33
N GLU A 65 10.76 -1.85 -16.03
CA GLU A 65 9.58 -2.40 -15.36
C GLU A 65 9.35 -1.71 -14.01
N ALA A 66 10.40 -1.53 -13.21
CA ALA A 66 10.30 -0.85 -11.92
C ALA A 66 9.97 0.64 -12.04
N ILE A 67 10.57 1.36 -13.00
CA ILE A 67 10.28 2.77 -13.24
C ILE A 67 8.83 2.96 -13.70
N VAL A 68 8.37 2.14 -14.64
CA VAL A 68 6.99 2.19 -15.14
C VAL A 68 6.01 1.88 -14.01
N GLY A 69 6.25 0.83 -13.24
CA GLY A 69 5.42 0.48 -12.10
C GLY A 69 5.39 1.56 -11.02
N TYR A 70 6.55 2.17 -10.72
CA TYR A 70 6.65 3.31 -9.81
C TYR A 70 5.76 4.48 -10.28
N CYS A 71 5.87 4.87 -11.55
CA CYS A 71 5.04 5.93 -12.14
C CYS A 71 3.54 5.61 -12.07
N ILE A 72 3.15 4.37 -12.40
CA ILE A 72 1.75 3.95 -12.36
C ILE A 72 1.21 3.99 -10.93
N THR A 73 1.97 3.53 -9.94
CA THR A 73 1.52 3.58 -8.53
C THR A 73 1.41 5.00 -8.00
N LEU A 74 2.25 5.93 -8.44
CA LEU A 74 2.11 7.37 -8.13
C LEU A 74 0.84 7.98 -8.73
N LEU A 75 0.56 7.68 -10.00
CA LEU A 75 -0.67 8.10 -10.66
C LEU A 75 -1.90 7.56 -9.92
N LEU A 76 -1.87 6.27 -9.59
CA LEU A 76 -2.95 5.59 -8.87
C LEU A 76 -3.22 6.21 -7.49
N SER A 77 -2.15 6.52 -6.75
CA SER A 77 -2.22 7.23 -5.47
C SER A 77 -2.90 8.60 -5.60
N THR A 78 -2.60 9.32 -6.68
CA THR A 78 -3.21 10.63 -6.99
C THR A 78 -4.71 10.47 -7.29
N PHE A 79 -5.09 9.49 -8.13
CA PHE A 79 -6.50 9.20 -8.42
C PHE A 79 -7.28 8.79 -7.17
N TYR A 80 -6.74 7.87 -6.36
CA TYR A 80 -7.38 7.47 -5.11
C TYR A 80 -7.49 8.62 -4.09
N GLY A 81 -6.53 9.56 -4.11
CA GLY A 81 -6.61 10.78 -3.32
C GLY A 81 -7.77 11.69 -3.75
N ALA A 82 -8.02 11.79 -5.06
CA ALA A 82 -9.14 12.55 -5.61
C ALA A 82 -10.50 11.89 -5.29
N TYR A 83 -10.60 10.56 -5.45
CA TYR A 83 -11.86 9.83 -5.23
C TYR A 83 -12.32 9.86 -3.77
N ARG A 84 -11.41 9.97 -2.81
CA ARG A 84 -11.76 10.06 -1.38
C ARG A 84 -12.48 11.32 -0.95
N ARG A 85 -12.50 12.36 -1.79
CA ARG A 85 -13.34 13.55 -1.54
C ARG A 85 -14.82 13.27 -1.85
N LEU A 86 -15.12 12.13 -2.46
CA LEU A 86 -16.46 11.70 -2.85
C LEU A 86 -17.05 10.77 -1.78
N ARG A 87 -18.33 10.40 -1.95
CA ARG A 87 -19.03 9.48 -1.03
C ARG A 87 -18.33 8.11 -1.01
N PRO A 88 -18.32 7.37 0.12
CA PRO A 88 -17.59 6.10 0.26
C PRO A 88 -17.94 5.04 -0.80
N LEU A 89 -19.20 4.97 -1.22
CA LEU A 89 -19.61 4.03 -2.27
C LEU A 89 -19.04 4.40 -3.66
N ALA A 90 -18.94 5.70 -3.95
CA ALA A 90 -18.39 6.20 -5.21
C ALA A 90 -16.87 6.00 -5.27
N GLU A 91 -16.18 6.06 -4.12
CA GLU A 91 -14.75 5.76 -4.03
C GLU A 91 -14.45 4.33 -4.52
N VAL A 92 -15.15 3.33 -3.99
CA VAL A 92 -14.93 1.93 -4.39
C VAL A 92 -15.31 1.71 -5.86
N LEU A 93 -16.45 2.29 -6.28
CA LEU A 93 -16.95 2.15 -7.64
C LEU A 93 -15.99 2.76 -8.68
N LEU A 94 -15.22 3.79 -8.32
CA LEU A 94 -14.21 4.40 -9.18
C LEU A 94 -12.82 3.75 -9.01
N ALA A 95 -12.47 3.28 -7.81
CA ALA A 95 -11.15 2.71 -7.53
C ALA A 95 -10.92 1.38 -8.26
N ILE A 96 -11.94 0.51 -8.33
CA ILE A 96 -11.86 -0.78 -9.01
C ILE A 96 -11.59 -0.62 -10.51
N PRO A 97 -12.40 0.12 -11.30
CA PRO A 97 -12.15 0.28 -12.72
C PRO A 97 -10.82 0.99 -13.00
N THR A 98 -10.42 1.97 -12.18
CA THR A 98 -9.12 2.64 -12.33
C THR A 98 -7.96 1.68 -12.07
N LEU A 99 -8.08 0.76 -11.10
CA LEU A 99 -7.09 -0.29 -10.88
C LEU A 99 -6.99 -1.24 -12.08
N LEU A 100 -8.13 -1.69 -12.61
CA LEU A 100 -8.17 -2.58 -13.77
C LEU A 100 -7.60 -1.90 -15.02
N ALA A 101 -7.93 -0.64 -15.25
CA ALA A 101 -7.38 0.15 -16.36
C ALA A 101 -5.87 0.35 -16.23
N ALA A 102 -5.39 0.69 -15.02
CA ALA A 102 -3.96 0.82 -14.74
C ALA A 102 -3.22 -0.51 -14.92
N THR A 103 -3.83 -1.63 -14.52
CA THR A 103 -3.29 -2.98 -14.71
C THR A 103 -3.17 -3.33 -16.18
N LEU A 104 -4.21 -3.07 -16.98
CA LEU A 104 -4.19 -3.34 -18.41
C LEU A 104 -3.13 -2.49 -19.12
N LEU A 105 -3.03 -1.20 -18.74
CA LEU A 105 -1.99 -0.31 -19.24
C LEU A 105 -0.60 -0.84 -18.88
N TYR A 106 -0.39 -1.24 -17.63
CA TYR A 106 0.90 -1.77 -17.19
C TYR A 106 1.27 -3.05 -17.94
N ALA A 107 0.35 -4.02 -18.02
CA ALA A 107 0.56 -5.28 -18.73
C ALA A 107 0.89 -5.06 -20.22
N THR A 108 0.26 -4.06 -20.84
CA THR A 108 0.53 -3.69 -22.24
C THR A 108 1.92 -3.09 -22.41
N LEU A 109 2.33 -2.18 -21.52
CA LEU A 109 3.67 -1.58 -21.53
C LEU A 109 4.75 -2.62 -21.26
N ASP A 110 4.49 -3.56 -20.36
CA ASP A 110 5.41 -4.64 -20.02
C ASP A 110 5.57 -5.63 -21.19
N ALA A 111 4.45 -6.06 -21.80
CA ALA A 111 4.48 -6.91 -22.98
C ALA A 111 5.17 -6.22 -24.18
N PHE A 112 4.95 -4.92 -24.35
CA PHE A 112 5.65 -4.13 -25.36
C PHE A 112 7.15 -4.05 -25.10
N THR A 113 7.56 -3.78 -23.85
CA THR A 113 8.97 -3.70 -23.44
C THR A 113 9.68 -5.03 -23.66
N PHE A 114 9.06 -6.13 -23.25
CA PHE A 114 9.62 -7.47 -23.46
C PHE A 114 9.81 -7.76 -24.95
N SER A 115 8.78 -7.47 -25.77
CA SER A 115 8.81 -7.71 -27.21
C SER A 115 9.84 -6.85 -27.93
N PHE A 116 10.01 -5.60 -27.50
CA PHE A 116 11.00 -4.68 -28.05
C PHE A 116 12.45 -5.13 -27.81
N ILE A 117 12.71 -5.77 -26.67
CA ILE A 117 14.07 -6.19 -26.29
C ILE A 117 14.42 -7.57 -26.89
N HIS A 118 13.46 -8.50 -26.96
CA HIS A 118 13.74 -9.90 -27.30
C HIS A 118 13.39 -10.28 -28.75
N ASN A 119 12.57 -9.51 -29.47
CA ASN A 119 12.14 -9.87 -30.81
C ASN A 119 12.68 -8.90 -31.87
N GLU A 120 13.18 -9.43 -32.99
CA GLU A 120 13.60 -8.65 -34.16
C GLU A 120 12.42 -7.92 -34.85
N LYS A 121 11.20 -8.40 -34.63
CA LYS A 121 9.95 -7.76 -35.08
C LYS A 121 9.08 -7.42 -33.87
N PRO A 122 9.17 -6.19 -33.33
CA PRO A 122 8.40 -5.78 -32.17
C PRO A 122 6.90 -5.83 -32.46
N GLY A 123 6.15 -6.48 -31.57
CA GLY A 123 4.69 -6.59 -31.68
C GLY A 123 4.04 -6.91 -30.33
N ILE A 124 2.81 -6.43 -30.15
CA ILE A 124 2.00 -6.73 -28.96
C ILE A 124 1.18 -7.98 -29.25
N THR A 125 1.57 -9.11 -28.68
CA THR A 125 0.78 -10.35 -28.75
C THR A 125 -0.12 -10.47 -27.54
N LEU A 126 -1.38 -10.87 -27.76
CA LEU A 126 -2.36 -11.04 -26.68
C LEU A 126 -1.88 -12.03 -25.60
N THR A 127 -1.10 -13.05 -26.00
CA THR A 127 -0.50 -14.03 -25.08
C THR A 127 0.51 -13.40 -24.11
N LEU A 128 1.36 -12.47 -24.58
CA LEU A 128 2.32 -11.79 -23.71
C LEU A 128 1.61 -10.86 -22.73
N VAL A 129 0.61 -10.11 -23.22
CA VAL A 129 -0.20 -9.24 -22.36
C VAL A 129 -0.96 -10.07 -21.32
N ALA A 130 -1.58 -11.19 -21.71
CA ALA A 130 -2.28 -12.06 -20.78
C ALA A 130 -1.33 -12.70 -19.75
N GLY A 131 -0.11 -13.07 -20.17
CA GLY A 131 0.93 -13.61 -19.29
C GLY A 131 1.43 -12.59 -18.26
N SER A 132 1.59 -11.33 -18.64
CA SER A 132 2.02 -10.25 -17.74
C SER A 132 0.88 -9.69 -16.88
N LEU A 133 -0.38 -9.84 -17.32
CA LEU A 133 -1.54 -9.24 -16.66
C LEU A 133 -1.72 -9.72 -15.22
N PHE A 134 -1.55 -11.02 -14.96
CA PHE A 134 -1.70 -11.56 -13.61
C PHE A 134 -0.69 -10.98 -12.63
N VAL A 135 0.60 -10.95 -13.02
CA VAL A 135 1.68 -10.44 -12.15
C VAL A 135 1.48 -8.95 -11.89
N ASN A 136 1.22 -8.17 -12.95
CA ASN A 136 0.99 -6.73 -12.83
C ASN A 136 -0.25 -6.42 -11.98
N PHE A 137 -1.32 -7.23 -12.12
CA PHE A 137 -2.52 -7.10 -11.29
C PHE A 137 -2.22 -7.30 -9.81
N VAL A 138 -1.49 -8.36 -9.46
CA VAL A 138 -1.13 -8.67 -8.07
C VAL A 138 -0.26 -7.56 -7.47
N ILE A 139 0.73 -7.08 -8.22
CA ILE A 139 1.61 -6.00 -7.78
C ILE A 139 0.80 -4.73 -7.52
N LEU A 140 -0.01 -4.27 -8.47
CA LEU A 140 -0.81 -3.06 -8.31
C LEU A 140 -1.86 -3.20 -7.21
N THR A 141 -2.51 -4.37 -7.10
CA THR A 141 -3.45 -4.64 -6.02
C THR A 141 -2.77 -4.58 -4.65
N GLY A 142 -1.55 -5.10 -4.52
CA GLY A 142 -0.74 -4.99 -3.31
C GLY A 142 -0.44 -3.53 -2.93
N TRP A 143 -0.04 -2.70 -3.91
CA TRP A 143 0.18 -1.27 -3.69
C TRP A 143 -1.09 -0.52 -3.35
N SER A 144 -2.22 -0.85 -3.98
CA SER A 144 -3.53 -0.28 -3.65
C SER A 144 -3.95 -0.65 -2.24
N ALA A 145 -3.82 -1.92 -1.86
CA ALA A 145 -4.12 -2.38 -0.51
C ALA A 145 -3.25 -1.66 0.53
N LEU A 146 -1.95 -1.48 0.25
CA LEU A 146 -1.05 -0.71 1.12
C LEU A 146 -1.49 0.75 1.25
N TYR A 147 -1.86 1.39 0.14
CA TYR A 147 -2.39 2.75 0.16
C TYR A 147 -3.63 2.85 1.06
N PHE A 148 -4.61 1.95 0.90
CA PHE A 148 -5.81 1.96 1.74
C PHE A 148 -5.49 1.62 3.20
N ALA A 149 -4.56 0.70 3.47
CA ALA A 149 -4.15 0.33 4.83
C ALA A 149 -3.56 1.52 5.60
N ILE A 150 -2.65 2.29 5.00
CA ILE A 150 -2.09 3.51 5.62
C ILE A 150 -3.21 4.49 5.98
N ASN A 151 -4.16 4.69 5.07
CA ASN A 151 -5.25 5.63 5.29
C ASN A 151 -6.22 5.15 6.37
N PHE A 152 -6.57 3.86 6.37
CA PHE A 152 -7.42 3.27 7.38
C PHE A 152 -6.78 3.37 8.76
N TYR A 153 -5.48 3.11 8.88
CA TYR A 153 -4.74 3.26 10.14
C TYR A 153 -4.87 4.66 10.74
N ILE A 154 -4.67 5.71 9.93
CA ILE A 154 -4.78 7.11 10.38
C ILE A 154 -6.20 7.43 10.86
N VAL A 155 -7.22 7.00 10.12
CA VAL A 155 -8.62 7.23 10.48
C VAL A 155 -8.98 6.54 11.80
N VAL A 156 -8.55 5.29 11.99
CA VAL A 156 -8.80 4.53 13.22
C VAL A 156 -8.12 5.18 14.43
N GLU A 157 -6.86 5.61 14.29
CA GLU A 157 -6.16 6.32 15.37
C GLU A 157 -6.89 7.61 15.78
N GLN A 158 -7.34 8.41 14.81
CA GLN A 158 -8.13 9.63 15.08
C GLN A 158 -9.43 9.34 15.84
N GLN A 159 -10.15 8.29 15.44
CA GLN A 159 -11.40 7.88 16.10
C GLN A 159 -11.17 7.41 17.54
N ILE A 160 -10.07 6.69 17.80
CA ILE A 160 -9.70 6.24 19.15
C ILE A 160 -9.42 7.46 20.05
N ASP A 161 -8.73 8.47 19.55
CA ASP A 161 -8.40 9.66 20.32
C ASP A 161 -9.64 10.54 20.59
N GLU A 162 -10.56 10.67 19.62
CA GLU A 162 -11.85 11.32 19.83
C GLU A 162 -12.70 10.62 20.90
N MET A 163 -12.75 9.28 20.85
CA MET A 163 -13.50 8.49 21.83
C MET A 163 -12.95 8.69 23.26
N ARG A 164 -11.62 8.70 23.42
CA ARG A 164 -10.97 8.98 24.71
C ARG A 164 -11.33 10.36 25.25
N LEU A 165 -11.38 11.36 24.38
CA LEU A 165 -11.74 12.73 24.78
C LEU A 165 -13.20 12.81 25.24
N LEU A 166 -14.12 12.15 24.54
CA LEU A 166 -15.53 12.06 24.93
C LEU A 166 -15.71 11.34 26.28
N GLU A 167 -14.93 10.29 26.53
CA GLU A 167 -14.94 9.57 27.81
C GLU A 167 -14.46 10.45 28.98
N MET A 168 -13.37 11.20 28.79
CA MET A 168 -12.88 12.15 29.81
C MET A 168 -13.92 13.24 30.10
N GLN A 169 -14.57 13.78 29.07
CA GLN A 169 -15.64 14.77 29.23
C GLN A 169 -16.83 14.19 30.01
N ALA A 170 -17.29 12.99 29.65
CA ALA A 170 -18.39 12.33 30.35
C ALA A 170 -18.04 12.03 31.82
N SER A 171 -16.84 11.53 32.10
CA SER A 171 -16.37 11.28 33.47
C SER A 171 -16.31 12.58 34.29
N SER A 172 -15.80 13.66 33.70
CA SER A 172 -15.73 14.98 34.36
C SER A 172 -17.12 15.56 34.65
N ALA A 173 -18.09 15.38 33.75
CA ALA A 173 -19.47 15.81 33.91
C ALA A 173 -20.19 15.01 34.99
N GLN A 174 -19.99 13.69 35.04
CA GLN A 174 -20.49 12.83 36.11
C GLN A 174 -19.94 13.26 37.47
N LEU A 175 -18.63 13.54 37.54
CA LEU A 175 -18.02 14.04 38.77
C LEU A 175 -18.55 15.42 39.17
N ALA A 176 -18.92 16.29 38.23
CA ALA A 176 -19.50 17.60 38.51
C ALA A 176 -20.96 17.52 38.99
N MET A 177 -21.73 16.54 38.51
CA MET A 177 -23.10 16.27 38.96
C MET A 177 -23.16 15.76 40.40
N LEU A 178 -22.10 15.10 40.88
CA LEU A 178 -22.02 14.52 42.23
C LEU A 178 -21.53 15.51 43.31
N ARG A 179 -21.26 16.77 42.96
CA ARG A 179 -20.82 17.83 43.90
C ARG A 179 -21.93 18.87 44.03
#